data_AF-A0A957K8L1-F1
#
_entry.id   AF-A0A957K8L1-F1
#
_cell.length_a   1.000
_cell.length_b   1.000
_cell.length_c   1.000
_cell.angle_alpha   90.00
_cell.angle_beta   90.00
_cell.angle_gamma   90.00
#
_symmetry.space_group_name_H-M   'P 1'
#
loop_
_entity.id
_entity.type
_entity.pdbx_description
1 polymer ?
#
loop_
_entity_poly.entity_id
_entity_poly.type
_entity_poly.pdbx_seq_one_letter_code
_entity_poly.pdbx_strand_id
1 'polypeptide(L)'
;RLELDGMKQHMRIQTSLPCGWTSAALLHKQASLKAMNPEQPFYLLDDGSQAIPPLFYAMLNKSLALPLLEDWLAYLWTTGREQNLITLLDQGKGQGFAAWQVTPSGEAWQNILEAGLQSDQIQF
;
A
#
# COMPACT_ATOMS: atom_id res chain seq x y z
N ARG A 1 -0.62 5.03 32.74
CA ARG A 1 0.68 4.84 32.07
C ARG A 1 0.42 5.08 30.59
N LEU A 2 0.83 6.22 30.03
CA LEU A 2 0.66 6.48 28.59
C LEU A 2 1.48 5.46 27.81
N GLU A 3 0.83 4.65 26.99
CA GLU A 3 1.50 3.67 26.12
C GLU A 3 2.24 4.41 25.01
N LEU A 4 3.52 4.73 25.27
CA LEU A 4 4.45 5.28 24.27
C LEU A 4 4.81 4.25 23.18
N ASP A 5 4.32 3.01 23.29
CA ASP A 5 4.70 1.91 22.38
C ASP A 5 4.11 2.11 20.97
N GLY A 6 2.95 2.76 20.85
CA GLY A 6 2.36 3.11 19.56
C GLY A 6 3.24 4.05 18.73
N MET A 7 4.05 4.91 19.35
CA MET A 7 4.95 5.81 18.63
C MET A 7 6.08 5.06 17.90
N LYS A 8 6.45 3.85 18.34
CA LYS A 8 7.48 3.04 17.67
C LYS A 8 7.03 2.59 16.28
N GLN A 9 5.73 2.54 16.03
CA GLN A 9 5.16 2.14 14.74
C GLN A 9 5.04 3.31 13.76
N HIS A 10 5.39 4.52 14.18
CA HIS A 10 5.26 5.71 13.36
C HIS A 10 6.63 6.32 13.07
N MET A 11 6.74 6.96 11.91
CA MET A 11 7.88 7.78 11.53
C MET A 11 7.42 9.23 11.37
N ARG A 12 8.28 10.17 11.80
CA ARG A 12 8.02 11.59 11.61
C ARG A 12 8.43 12.00 10.19
N ILE A 13 7.48 12.53 9.44
CA ILE A 13 7.73 13.23 8.19
C ILE A 13 7.70 14.72 8.50
N GLN A 14 8.69 15.47 8.01
CA GLN A 14 8.76 16.91 8.24
C GLN A 14 9.28 17.63 7.01
N THR A 15 8.77 18.83 6.76
CA THR A 15 9.25 19.72 5.70
C THR A 15 9.27 21.16 6.18
N SER A 16 10.20 21.95 5.65
CA SER A 16 10.27 23.39 5.91
C SER A 16 9.37 24.11 4.90
N LEU A 17 8.51 24.98 5.41
CA LEU A 17 7.61 25.81 4.60
C LEU A 17 8.32 27.12 4.19
N PRO A 18 7.92 27.75 3.07
CA PRO A 18 8.51 29.01 2.62
C PRO A 18 8.48 30.16 3.64
N CYS A 19 7.53 30.12 4.60
CA CYS A 19 7.41 31.10 5.68
C CYS A 19 8.36 30.85 6.87
N GLY A 20 9.25 29.85 6.78
CA GLY A 20 10.19 29.48 7.85
C GLY A 20 9.60 28.56 8.93
N TRP A 21 8.34 28.15 8.79
CA TRP A 21 7.72 27.17 9.70
C TRP A 21 8.04 25.73 9.29
N THR A 22 7.86 24.81 10.24
CA THR A 22 8.00 23.37 9.98
C THR A 22 6.62 22.72 9.98
N SER A 23 6.27 22.06 8.88
CA SER A 23 5.16 21.12 8.84
C SER A 23 5.66 19.73 9.22
N ALA A 24 4.96 19.04 10.12
CA ALA A 24 5.31 17.69 10.52
C ALA A 24 4.05 16.81 10.63
N ALA A 25 4.18 15.57 10.22
CA ALA A 25 3.15 14.54 10.34
C ALA A 25 3.76 13.23 10.85
N LEU A 26 2.95 12.40 11.51
CA LEU A 26 3.31 11.04 11.84
C LEU A 26 2.70 10.10 10.80
N LEU A 27 3.54 9.28 10.18
CA LEU A 27 3.12 8.26 9.22
C LEU A 27 3.41 6.89 9.83
N HIS A 28 2.44 5.98 9.77
CA HIS A 28 2.69 4.59 10.16
C HIS A 28 3.79 3.98 9.28
N LYS A 29 4.74 3.22 9.84
CA LYS A 29 5.88 2.66 9.09
C LYS A 29 5.44 1.79 7.92
N GLN A 30 4.37 1.03 8.11
CA GLN A 30 3.76 0.21 7.06
C GLN A 30 3.06 1.01 5.95
N ALA A 31 2.95 2.33 6.06
CA ALA A 31 2.50 3.22 4.97
C ALA A 31 3.67 3.87 4.20
N SER A 32 4.91 3.43 4.48
CA SER A 32 6.13 3.99 3.91
C SER A 32 6.93 2.93 3.21
N LEU A 33 7.16 3.10 1.90
CA LEU A 33 8.01 2.20 1.10
C LEU A 33 9.39 1.99 1.74
N LYS A 34 9.94 3.02 2.39
CA LYS A 34 11.27 2.97 3.02
C LYS A 34 11.28 2.18 4.33
N ALA A 35 10.22 2.28 5.13
CA ALA A 35 10.19 1.78 6.51
C ALA A 35 9.33 0.52 6.72
N MET A 36 8.50 0.15 5.74
CA MET A 36 7.63 -1.02 5.82
C MET A 36 8.41 -2.32 6.00
N ASN A 37 7.84 -3.27 6.74
CA ASN A 37 8.26 -4.67 6.73
C ASN A 37 7.46 -5.41 5.65
N PRO A 38 8.12 -5.97 4.61
CA PRO A 38 7.48 -6.75 3.52
C PRO A 38 6.56 -7.89 3.97
N GLU A 39 6.82 -8.49 5.14
CA GLU A 39 6.07 -9.65 5.65
C GLU A 39 4.78 -9.26 6.41
N GLN A 40 4.51 -7.96 6.56
CA GLN A 40 3.35 -7.46 7.28
C GLN A 40 2.41 -6.67 6.38
N PRO A 41 1.10 -6.60 6.72
CA PRO A 41 0.18 -5.73 6.01
C PRO A 41 0.71 -4.31 5.87
N PHE A 42 0.61 -3.78 4.65
CA PHE A 42 1.02 -2.42 4.33
C PHE A 42 -0.18 -1.56 3.98
N TYR A 43 0.01 -0.24 4.11
CA TYR A 43 -1.06 0.72 3.95
C TYR A 43 -0.77 1.68 2.81
N LEU A 44 -1.81 2.03 2.05
CA LEU A 44 -1.73 2.98 0.96
C LEU A 44 -2.63 4.16 1.29
N LEU A 45 -2.13 5.36 1.03
CA LEU A 45 -2.91 6.60 1.07
C LEU A 45 -3.26 7.00 -0.36
N ASP A 46 -4.51 7.38 -0.54
CA ASP A 46 -5.09 7.69 -1.84
C ASP A 46 -5.86 9.01 -1.74
N ASP A 47 -5.45 10.02 -2.50
CA ASP A 47 -6.10 11.32 -2.57
C ASP A 47 -7.19 11.38 -3.65
N GLY A 48 -7.44 10.26 -4.34
CA GLY A 48 -8.41 10.16 -5.43
C GLY A 48 -7.95 10.82 -6.74
N SER A 49 -6.70 11.28 -6.84
CA SER A 49 -6.16 11.86 -8.07
C SER A 49 -5.89 10.81 -9.16
N GLN A 50 -5.76 9.54 -8.78
CA GLN A 50 -5.46 8.41 -9.66
C GLN A 50 -6.38 7.23 -9.36
N ALA A 51 -6.56 6.33 -10.34
CA ALA A 51 -7.40 5.13 -10.16
C ALA A 51 -6.77 4.10 -9.22
N ILE A 52 -5.44 4.11 -9.09
CA ILE A 52 -4.65 3.21 -8.27
C ILE A 52 -3.70 4.05 -7.42
N PRO A 53 -3.58 3.78 -6.11
CA PRO A 53 -2.67 4.53 -5.25
C PRO A 53 -1.21 4.43 -5.76
N PRO A 54 -0.47 5.54 -5.87
CA PRO A 54 0.85 5.58 -6.52
C PRO A 54 1.89 4.61 -5.93
N LEU A 55 1.79 4.32 -4.63
CA LEU A 55 2.73 3.44 -3.93
C LEU A 55 2.37 1.95 -4.05
N PHE A 56 1.22 1.60 -4.62
CA PHE A 56 0.73 0.22 -4.66
C PHE A 56 1.74 -0.71 -5.33
N TYR A 57 2.18 -0.40 -6.54
CA TYR A 57 3.15 -1.21 -7.28
C TYR A 57 4.45 -1.40 -6.48
N ALA A 58 5.08 -0.30 -6.08
CA ALA A 58 6.39 -0.36 -5.44
C ALA A 58 6.35 -1.13 -4.10
N MET A 59 5.28 -0.95 -3.31
CA MET A 59 5.13 -1.64 -2.03
C MET A 59 4.73 -3.11 -2.20
N LEU A 60 3.87 -3.44 -3.16
CA LEU A 60 3.51 -4.82 -3.46
C LEU A 60 4.71 -5.59 -4.02
N ASN A 61 5.42 -5.03 -5.00
CA ASN A 61 6.62 -5.64 -5.59
C ASN A 61 7.73 -5.84 -4.55
N LYS A 62 7.83 -4.95 -3.55
CA LYS A 62 8.74 -5.13 -2.41
C LYS A 62 8.29 -6.25 -1.44
N SER A 63 7.00 -6.57 -1.41
CA SER A 63 6.39 -7.55 -0.50
C SER A 63 6.39 -8.97 -1.05
N LEU A 64 6.47 -9.14 -2.37
CA LEU A 64 6.44 -10.44 -3.02
C LEU A 64 7.85 -10.91 -3.37
N ALA A 65 8.04 -12.24 -3.37
CA ALA A 65 9.29 -12.86 -3.78
C ALA A 65 9.51 -12.84 -5.30
N LEU A 66 8.44 -12.64 -6.07
CA LEU A 66 8.44 -12.63 -7.52
C LEU A 66 8.44 -11.18 -8.04
N PRO A 67 9.24 -10.85 -9.06
CA PRO A 67 9.18 -9.54 -9.69
C PRO A 67 7.84 -9.36 -10.42
N LEU A 68 7.21 -8.20 -10.21
CA LEU A 68 5.99 -7.80 -10.89
C LEU A 68 6.30 -6.87 -12.07
N LEU A 69 5.50 -6.96 -13.13
CA LEU A 69 5.49 -5.96 -14.20
C LEU A 69 4.47 -4.85 -13.90
N GLU A 70 4.80 -3.61 -14.29
CA GLU A 70 3.90 -2.47 -14.09
C GLU A 70 2.57 -2.61 -14.86
N ASP A 71 2.60 -3.24 -16.03
CA ASP A 71 1.40 -3.46 -16.85
C ASP A 71 0.37 -4.40 -16.17
N TRP A 72 0.78 -5.18 -15.18
CA TRP A 72 -0.11 -6.06 -14.42
C TRP A 72 -0.91 -5.31 -13.34
N LEU A 73 -0.57 -4.05 -13.08
CA LEU A 73 -1.05 -3.31 -11.91
C LEU A 73 -2.57 -3.20 -11.85
N ALA A 74 -3.22 -2.94 -13.00
CA ALA A 74 -4.67 -2.81 -13.07
C ALA A 74 -5.39 -4.13 -12.73
N TYR A 75 -4.87 -5.24 -13.24
CA TYR A 75 -5.37 -6.57 -12.93
C TYR A 75 -5.16 -6.91 -11.45
N LEU A 76 -3.94 -6.72 -10.93
CA LEU A 76 -3.61 -7.01 -9.53
C LEU A 76 -4.43 -6.16 -8.55
N TRP A 77 -4.66 -4.89 -8.87
CA TRP A 77 -5.50 -4.01 -8.05
C TRP A 77 -6.96 -4.48 -8.00
N THR A 78 -7.52 -4.83 -9.16
CA THR A 78 -8.92 -5.26 -9.27
C THR A 78 -9.12 -6.62 -8.60
N THR A 79 -8.36 -7.63 -9.00
CA THR A 79 -8.48 -8.99 -8.46
C THR A 79 -8.10 -9.06 -6.99
N GLY A 80 -7.08 -8.30 -6.56
CA GLY A 80 -6.71 -8.20 -5.15
C GLY A 80 -7.83 -7.65 -4.27
N ARG A 81 -8.64 -6.71 -4.79
CA ARG A 81 -9.83 -6.23 -4.08
C ARG A 81 -10.95 -7.26 -4.06
N GLU A 82 -11.22 -7.91 -5.18
CA GLU A 82 -12.26 -8.97 -5.28
C GLU A 82 -11.96 -10.15 -4.34
N GLN A 83 -10.68 -10.49 -4.17
CA GLN A 83 -10.23 -11.55 -3.28
C GLN A 83 -9.94 -11.08 -1.83
N ASN A 84 -10.27 -9.83 -1.48
CA ASN A 84 -10.06 -9.25 -0.15
C ASN A 84 -8.58 -9.21 0.31
N LEU A 85 -7.63 -9.28 -0.62
CA LEU A 85 -6.22 -8.99 -0.32
C LEU A 85 -5.97 -7.48 -0.20
N ILE A 86 -6.83 -6.68 -0.82
CA ILE A 86 -6.83 -5.22 -0.74
C ILE A 86 -8.17 -4.79 -0.12
N THR A 87 -8.12 -4.14 1.03
CA THR A 87 -9.31 -3.75 1.79
C THR A 87 -9.32 -2.26 2.06
N LEU A 88 -10.49 -1.64 1.91
CA LEU A 88 -10.68 -0.22 2.22
C LEU A 88 -10.79 -0.05 3.73
N LEU A 89 -9.95 0.82 4.29
CA LEU A 89 -9.97 1.16 5.71
C LEU A 89 -11.06 2.19 6.01
N ASP A 90 -11.63 2.10 7.22
CA ASP A 90 -12.63 3.03 7.75
C ASP A 90 -13.79 3.34 6.81
N GLN A 91 -14.13 2.41 5.90
CA GLN A 91 -15.16 2.57 4.88
C GLN A 91 -14.95 3.83 4.01
N GLY A 92 -13.68 4.25 3.83
CA GLY A 92 -13.34 5.46 3.07
C GLY A 92 -13.65 6.78 3.79
N LYS A 93 -13.94 6.76 5.09
CA LYS A 93 -14.25 7.97 5.88
C LYS A 93 -13.01 8.78 6.29
N GLY A 94 -11.92 8.69 5.54
CA GLY A 94 -10.73 9.50 5.79
C GLY A 94 -10.97 10.97 5.43
N GLN A 95 -10.24 11.88 6.10
CA GLN A 95 -10.37 13.32 5.88
C GLN A 95 -9.62 13.72 4.60
N GLY A 96 -10.29 13.64 3.45
CA GLY A 96 -9.74 14.01 2.14
C GLY A 96 -8.84 12.96 1.50
N PHE A 97 -8.67 11.80 2.14
CA PHE A 97 -7.92 10.66 1.63
C PHE A 97 -8.67 9.36 1.91
N ALA A 98 -8.66 8.42 0.98
CA ALA A 98 -8.95 7.02 1.25
C ALA A 98 -7.68 6.32 1.72
N ALA A 99 -7.84 5.31 2.57
CA ALA A 99 -6.75 4.46 3.02
C ALA A 99 -7.07 3.00 2.71
N TRP A 100 -6.08 2.27 2.22
CA TRP A 100 -6.21 0.86 1.87
C TRP A 100 -5.21 0.04 2.68
N GLN A 101 -5.60 -1.14 3.11
CA GLN A 101 -4.70 -2.16 3.64
C GLN A 101 -4.49 -3.25 2.58
N VAL A 102 -3.24 -3.61 2.35
CA VAL A 102 -2.85 -4.70 1.45
C VAL A 102 -2.20 -5.81 2.26
N THR A 103 -2.68 -7.04 2.08
CA THR A 103 -2.15 -8.24 2.73
C THR A 103 -1.05 -8.85 1.86
N PRO A 104 0.20 -9.01 2.36
CA PRO A 104 1.31 -9.57 1.60
C PRO A 104 1.31 -11.12 1.65
N SER A 105 0.20 -11.75 1.28
CA SER A 105 0.13 -13.22 1.24
C SER A 105 0.75 -13.73 -0.06
N GLY A 106 2.00 -14.21 0.02
CA GLY A 106 2.74 -14.71 -1.14
C GLY A 106 1.98 -15.76 -1.93
N GLU A 107 1.36 -16.73 -1.24
CA GLU A 107 0.56 -17.79 -1.86
C GLU A 107 -0.69 -17.22 -2.57
N ALA A 108 -1.44 -16.32 -1.92
CA ALA A 108 -2.64 -15.77 -2.53
C ALA A 108 -2.33 -14.89 -3.75
N TRP A 109 -1.27 -14.09 -3.68
CA TRP A 109 -0.81 -13.28 -4.81
C TRP A 109 -0.27 -14.15 -5.95
N GLN A 110 0.44 -15.23 -5.63
CA GLN A 110 0.91 -16.19 -6.64
C GLN A 110 -0.27 -16.84 -7.36
N ASN A 111 -1.33 -17.26 -6.63
CA ASN A 111 -2.53 -17.82 -7.25
C ASN A 111 -3.21 -16.82 -8.20
N ILE A 112 -3.25 -15.52 -7.84
CA ILE A 112 -3.79 -14.46 -8.71
C ILE A 112 -2.96 -14.32 -9.99
N LEU A 113 -1.62 -14.33 -9.87
CA LEU A 113 -0.70 -14.23 -11.00
C LEU A 113 -0.84 -15.43 -11.93
N GLU A 114 -0.84 -16.64 -11.38
CA GLU A 114 -1.00 -17.88 -12.16
C GLU A 114 -2.33 -17.89 -12.91
N ALA A 115 -3.44 -17.53 -12.26
CA ALA A 115 -4.74 -17.43 -12.90
C ALA A 115 -4.76 -16.36 -14.01
N GLY A 116 -4.11 -15.22 -13.79
CA GLY A 116 -4.04 -14.14 -14.76
C GLY A 116 -3.24 -14.51 -16.01
N LEU A 117 -2.11 -15.20 -15.82
CA LEU A 117 -1.28 -15.70 -16.92
C LEU A 117 -2.00 -16.80 -17.71
N GLN A 118 -2.70 -17.73 -17.03
CA GLN A 118 -3.44 -18.81 -17.68
C GLN A 118 -4.65 -18.33 -18.49
N SER A 119 -5.21 -17.18 -18.14
CA SER A 119 -6.38 -16.58 -18.79
C SER A 119 -6.06 -15.42 -19.74
N ASP A 120 -4.77 -15.21 -20.03
CA ASP A 120 -4.26 -14.13 -20.89
C ASP A 120 -4.67 -12.71 -20.43
N GLN A 121 -5.02 -12.53 -19.15
CA GLN A 121 -5.33 -11.21 -18.56
C GLN A 121 -4.07 -10.40 -18.28
N ILE A 122 -2.95 -11.09 -18.05
CA ILE A 122 -1.61 -10.51 -17.91
C ILE A 122 -0.62 -11.35 -18.74
N GLN A 123 0.44 -10.71 -19.23
CA GLN A 123 1.45 -11.32 -20.12
C GLN A 123 2.86 -10.82 -19.79
N PHE A 124 3.89 -11.56 -20.22
CA PHE A 124 5.30 -11.21 -20.04
C PHE A 124 5.78 -10.15 -21.04
#